data_AF-A0A7Y0BJ82-F1
#
_entry.id   AF-A0A7Y0BJ82-F1
#
_cell.length_a   1.000
_cell.length_b   1.000
_cell.length_c   1.000
_cell.angle_alpha   90.00
_cell.angle_beta   90.00
_cell.angle_gamma   90.00
#
_symmetry.space_group_name_H-M   'P 1'
#
loop_
_entity.id
_entity.type
_entity.pdbx_description
1 polymer ?
#
loop_
_entity_poly.entity_id
_entity_poly.type
_entity_poly.pdbx_seq_one_letter_code
_entity_poly.pdbx_strand_id
1 'polypeptide(L)'
;MSKQTRPFQAEVAQLLKLVTHSLYSNPEIFLRELISNASDACDKLRFEALNDAGLYENDAELGVRVSFDPAAKTLTITDNGIGMSQQEAIDHLGTIAKSGTRDFMAKLSGDQKNDAQLIGQFGVGFYSGFIVADKITVESRRAGLAAAHGVRWVSDGTGEFDVSEIERAERGTSVTLHLKDDASDYLNAWKLKSIINKYSDHISLPILMPKEEWKDGENDQPGEMVKTGEWETVN
;
A
#
# COMPACT_ATOMS: atom_id res chain seq x y z
N MET A 1 -6.64 -18.61 -15.70
CA MET A 1 -7.39 -17.40 -15.28
C MET A 1 -7.22 -16.32 -16.35
N SER A 2 -8.29 -15.60 -16.74
CA SER A 2 -8.26 -14.58 -17.82
C SER A 2 -7.96 -13.20 -17.26
N LYS A 3 -6.90 -12.57 -17.76
CA LYS A 3 -6.57 -11.16 -17.51
C LYS A 3 -7.61 -10.25 -18.20
N GLN A 4 -8.04 -9.19 -17.52
CA GLN A 4 -8.96 -8.18 -18.04
C GLN A 4 -8.34 -6.79 -17.89
N THR A 5 -8.25 -6.04 -18.99
CA THR A 5 -7.83 -4.63 -18.98
C THR A 5 -9.07 -3.74 -18.96
N ARG A 6 -9.07 -2.72 -18.09
CA ARG A 6 -10.20 -1.82 -17.88
C ARG A 6 -9.72 -0.38 -17.80
N PRO A 7 -10.44 0.58 -18.40
CA PRO A 7 -10.13 1.99 -18.20
C PRO A 7 -10.54 2.43 -16.79
N PHE A 8 -9.77 3.36 -16.24
CA PHE A 8 -10.18 4.13 -15.08
C PHE A 8 -11.42 4.97 -15.42
N GLN A 9 -12.24 5.26 -14.42
CA GLN A 9 -13.23 6.32 -14.57
C GLN A 9 -12.53 7.68 -14.79
N ALA A 10 -13.20 8.58 -15.52
CA ALA A 10 -12.62 9.86 -15.92
C ALA A 10 -12.12 10.69 -14.72
N GLU A 11 -12.82 10.63 -13.60
CA GLU A 11 -12.48 11.28 -12.34
C GLU A 11 -11.16 10.75 -11.75
N VAL A 12 -10.90 9.44 -11.84
CA VAL A 12 -9.64 8.82 -11.39
C VAL A 12 -8.48 9.26 -12.27
N ALA A 13 -8.68 9.28 -13.59
CA ALA A 13 -7.64 9.73 -14.52
C ALA A 13 -7.26 11.21 -14.30
N GLN A 14 -8.24 12.06 -13.96
CA GLN A 14 -7.98 13.45 -13.59
C GLN A 14 -7.28 13.58 -12.22
N LEU A 15 -7.72 12.79 -11.24
CA LEU A 15 -7.09 12.75 -9.90
C LEU A 15 -5.63 12.33 -9.98
N LEU A 16 -5.30 11.27 -10.72
CA LEU A 16 -3.93 10.79 -10.91
C LEU A 16 -3.02 11.91 -11.41
N LYS A 17 -3.49 12.69 -12.40
CA LYS A 17 -2.76 13.86 -12.90
C LYS A 17 -2.55 14.93 -11.83
N LEU A 18 -3.51 15.17 -10.95
CA LEU A 18 -3.42 16.22 -9.92
C LEU A 18 -2.51 15.79 -8.76
N VAL A 19 -2.68 14.55 -8.28
CA VAL A 19 -1.92 13.97 -7.16
C VAL A 19 -0.43 13.95 -7.47
N THR A 20 -0.02 13.58 -8.69
CA THR A 20 1.40 13.56 -9.07
C THR A 20 2.04 14.95 -9.10
N HIS A 21 1.28 15.99 -9.43
CA HIS A 21 1.82 17.37 -9.51
C HIS A 21 1.77 18.09 -8.14
N SER A 22 0.69 17.94 -7.37
CA SER A 22 0.51 18.69 -6.12
C SER A 22 1.34 18.15 -4.96
N LEU A 23 1.72 16.87 -4.97
CA LEU A 23 2.33 16.21 -3.80
C LEU A 23 3.81 15.92 -3.94
N TYR A 24 4.40 16.32 -5.06
CA TYR A 24 5.81 16.09 -5.33
C TYR A 24 6.74 16.68 -4.25
N SER A 25 6.29 17.73 -3.55
CA SER A 25 7.05 18.38 -2.46
C SER A 25 7.00 17.65 -1.13
N ASN A 26 6.09 16.69 -0.95
CA ASN A 26 6.03 15.86 0.25
C ASN A 26 5.76 14.38 -0.09
N PRO A 27 6.72 13.72 -0.76
CA PRO A 27 6.51 12.39 -1.30
C PRO A 27 6.33 11.33 -0.21
N GLU A 28 6.90 11.49 0.99
CA GLU A 28 6.75 10.53 2.10
C GLU A 28 5.30 10.29 2.56
N ILE A 29 4.37 11.16 2.15
CA ILE A 29 2.95 11.02 2.43
C ILE A 29 2.36 9.71 1.90
N PHE A 30 2.92 9.14 0.82
CA PHE A 30 2.40 7.89 0.28
C PHE A 30 2.45 6.75 1.30
N LEU A 31 3.50 6.71 2.12
CA LEU A 31 3.69 5.63 3.07
C LEU A 31 2.68 5.75 4.21
N ARG A 32 2.40 6.98 4.68
CA ARG A 32 1.32 7.25 5.64
C ARG A 32 -0.01 6.71 5.11
N GLU A 33 -0.38 7.08 3.88
CA GLU A 33 -1.67 6.70 3.30
C GLU A 33 -1.82 5.18 3.12
N LEU A 34 -0.77 4.51 2.63
CA LEU A 34 -0.82 3.06 2.43
C LEU A 34 -0.87 2.28 3.75
N ILE A 35 -0.15 2.73 4.77
CA ILE A 35 -0.21 2.11 6.11
C ILE A 35 -1.57 2.39 6.76
N SER A 36 -2.14 3.60 6.60
CA SER A 36 -3.49 3.90 7.09
C SER A 36 -4.53 2.97 6.46
N ASN A 37 -4.49 2.79 5.14
CA ASN A 37 -5.39 1.86 4.44
C ASN A 37 -5.23 0.41 4.93
N ALA A 38 -4.00 -0.02 5.18
CA ALA A 38 -3.69 -1.33 5.74
C ALA A 38 -4.25 -1.50 7.17
N SER A 39 -4.19 -0.45 7.99
CA SER A 39 -4.80 -0.42 9.32
C SER A 39 -6.32 -0.49 9.25
N ASP A 40 -6.95 0.30 8.38
CA ASP A 40 -8.40 0.30 8.19
C ASP A 40 -8.90 -1.08 7.70
N ALA A 41 -8.13 -1.75 6.85
CA ALA A 41 -8.45 -3.11 6.39
C ALA A 41 -8.44 -4.13 7.55
N CYS A 42 -7.49 -4.00 8.47
CA CYS A 42 -7.42 -4.82 9.69
C CYS A 42 -8.58 -4.52 10.65
N ASP A 43 -8.91 -3.25 10.86
CA ASP A 43 -10.04 -2.85 11.71
C ASP A 43 -11.39 -3.29 11.14
N LYS A 44 -11.56 -3.22 9.81
CA LYS A 44 -12.73 -3.76 9.13
C LYS A 44 -12.86 -5.27 9.32
N LEU A 45 -11.76 -6.02 9.23
CA LEU A 45 -11.76 -7.45 9.54
C LEU A 45 -12.15 -7.71 10.99
N ARG A 46 -11.55 -6.97 11.93
CA ARG A 46 -11.86 -7.09 13.36
C ARG A 46 -13.34 -6.84 13.64
N PHE A 47 -13.95 -5.86 12.99
CA PHE A 47 -15.37 -5.57 13.11
C PHE A 47 -16.26 -6.67 12.51
N GLU A 48 -15.98 -7.13 11.28
CA GLU A 48 -16.75 -8.21 10.65
C GLU A 48 -16.63 -9.52 11.46
N ALA A 49 -15.45 -9.79 12.02
CA ALA A 49 -15.19 -10.99 12.82
C ALA A 49 -15.88 -11.02 14.19
N LEU A 50 -16.48 -9.90 14.64
CA LEU A 50 -17.38 -9.90 15.81
C LEU A 50 -18.60 -10.80 15.58
N ASN A 51 -19.04 -10.93 14.33
CA ASN A 51 -20.17 -11.78 13.94
C ASN A 51 -19.73 -13.13 13.37
N ASP A 52 -18.53 -13.20 12.77
CA ASP A 52 -17.96 -14.43 12.20
C ASP A 52 -16.46 -14.54 12.50
N ALA A 53 -16.13 -15.16 13.63
CA ALA A 53 -14.74 -15.37 14.04
C ALA A 53 -13.94 -16.24 13.05
N GLY A 54 -14.61 -16.99 12.17
CA GLY A 54 -13.95 -17.81 11.14
C GLY A 54 -13.16 -16.98 10.13
N LEU A 55 -13.43 -15.67 10.01
CA LEU A 55 -12.72 -14.76 9.11
C LEU A 55 -11.25 -14.56 9.48
N TYR A 56 -10.84 -14.85 10.72
CA TYR A 56 -9.42 -14.86 11.11
C TYR A 56 -8.65 -16.06 10.57
N GLU A 57 -9.33 -17.11 10.10
CA GLU A 57 -8.70 -18.33 9.60
C GLU A 57 -7.62 -18.84 10.58
N ASN A 58 -6.36 -18.97 10.14
CA ASN A 58 -5.24 -19.45 10.97
C ASN A 58 -4.31 -18.32 11.47
N ASP A 59 -4.72 -17.06 11.32
CA ASP A 59 -3.88 -15.90 11.64
C ASP A 59 -4.73 -14.82 12.33
N ALA A 60 -4.74 -14.81 13.66
CA ALA A 60 -5.50 -13.82 14.44
C ALA A 60 -4.68 -12.56 14.79
N GLU A 61 -3.36 -12.59 14.57
CA GLU A 61 -2.46 -11.50 14.93
C GLU A 61 -2.40 -10.47 13.80
N LEU A 62 -3.32 -9.51 13.84
CA LEU A 62 -3.38 -8.44 12.84
C LEU A 62 -2.17 -7.53 12.91
N GLY A 63 -1.63 -7.19 11.74
CA GLY A 63 -0.48 -6.30 11.63
C GLY A 63 -0.21 -5.86 10.20
N VAL A 64 0.66 -4.86 10.07
CA VAL A 64 1.13 -4.35 8.79
C VAL A 64 2.60 -4.67 8.65
N ARG A 65 3.02 -5.19 7.51
CA ARG A 65 4.42 -5.47 7.17
C ARG A 65 4.88 -4.53 6.06
N VAL A 66 6.02 -3.88 6.26
CA VAL A 66 6.68 -3.05 5.25
C VAL A 66 8.01 -3.68 4.90
N SER A 67 8.23 -3.99 3.62
CA SER A 67 9.45 -4.62 3.15
C SER A 67 9.88 -4.05 1.80
N PHE A 68 11.16 -4.12 1.48
CA PHE A 68 11.68 -3.64 0.21
C PHE A 68 12.73 -4.59 -0.36
N ASP A 69 12.88 -4.53 -1.68
CA ASP A 69 13.84 -5.29 -2.47
C ASP A 69 14.63 -4.32 -3.38
N PRO A 70 15.90 -4.04 -3.04
CA PRO A 70 16.75 -3.17 -3.85
C PRO A 70 17.03 -3.70 -5.27
N ALA A 71 17.08 -5.03 -5.46
CA ALA A 71 17.35 -5.64 -6.75
C ALA A 71 16.14 -5.54 -7.68
N ALA A 72 14.94 -5.76 -7.13
CA ALA A 72 13.69 -5.59 -7.86
C ALA A 72 13.21 -4.12 -7.94
N LYS A 73 13.85 -3.20 -7.20
CA LYS A 73 13.44 -1.81 -6.99
C LYS A 73 11.99 -1.70 -6.49
N THR A 74 11.62 -2.52 -5.51
CA THR A 74 10.26 -2.54 -4.98
C THR A 74 10.16 -2.20 -3.50
N LEU A 75 9.06 -1.54 -3.13
CA LEU A 75 8.60 -1.35 -1.76
C LEU A 75 7.21 -1.97 -1.64
N THR A 76 7.01 -2.84 -0.65
CA THR A 76 5.78 -3.61 -0.46
C THR A 76 5.21 -3.36 0.93
N ILE A 77 3.95 -2.94 0.99
CA ILE A 77 3.16 -2.83 2.21
C ILE A 77 2.16 -3.97 2.19
N THR A 78 2.14 -4.80 3.23
CA THR A 78 1.25 -5.97 3.34
C THR A 78 0.47 -5.92 4.64
N ASP A 79 -0.84 -6.03 4.58
CA ASP A 79 -1.71 -6.30 5.71
C ASP A 79 -2.29 -7.71 5.63
N ASN A 80 -2.65 -8.27 6.78
CA ASN A 80 -3.46 -9.48 6.92
C ASN A 80 -4.92 -9.12 7.31
N GLY A 81 -5.42 -7.99 6.82
CA GLY A 81 -6.77 -7.49 7.07
C GLY A 81 -7.84 -8.17 6.22
N ILE A 82 -8.94 -7.46 5.99
CA ILE A 82 -10.13 -8.01 5.33
C ILE A 82 -9.89 -8.39 3.86
N GLY A 83 -8.94 -7.74 3.18
CA GLY A 83 -8.64 -7.94 1.77
C GLY A 83 -9.79 -7.52 0.83
N MET A 84 -9.65 -7.89 -0.44
CA MET A 84 -10.60 -7.57 -1.51
C MET A 84 -10.88 -8.80 -2.38
N SER A 85 -12.12 -8.93 -2.81
CA SER A 85 -12.52 -9.77 -3.93
C SER A 85 -12.15 -9.10 -5.26
N GLN A 86 -12.26 -9.83 -6.37
CA GLN A 86 -12.02 -9.25 -7.69
C GLN A 86 -12.90 -8.03 -7.98
N GLN A 87 -14.18 -8.09 -7.63
CA GLN A 87 -15.12 -7.01 -7.85
C GLN A 87 -14.81 -5.79 -6.97
N GLU A 88 -14.48 -6.00 -5.69
CA GLU A 88 -14.05 -4.92 -4.81
C GLU A 88 -12.74 -4.27 -5.26
N ALA A 89 -11.79 -5.03 -5.82
CA ALA A 89 -10.57 -4.45 -6.38
C ALA A 89 -10.88 -3.55 -7.59
N ILE A 90 -11.82 -3.98 -8.46
CA ILE A 90 -12.30 -3.15 -9.59
C ILE A 90 -12.99 -1.88 -9.06
N ASP A 91 -13.86 -2.03 -8.07
CA ASP A 91 -14.70 -0.93 -7.59
C ASP A 91 -13.93 0.06 -6.69
N HIS A 92 -13.03 -0.41 -5.83
CA HIS A 92 -12.29 0.45 -4.90
C HIS A 92 -11.02 1.06 -5.51
N LEU A 93 -10.33 0.33 -6.42
CA LEU A 93 -9.07 0.78 -7.02
C LEU A 93 -9.24 1.31 -8.44
N GLY A 94 -10.23 0.82 -9.18
CA GLY A 94 -10.55 1.28 -10.53
C GLY A 94 -11.57 2.41 -10.58
N THR A 95 -12.27 2.62 -9.47
CA THR A 95 -13.40 3.54 -9.35
C THR A 95 -13.22 4.39 -8.11
N ILE A 96 -13.75 5.60 -8.12
CA ILE A 96 -13.84 6.43 -6.92
C ILE A 96 -15.28 6.33 -6.42
N ALA A 97 -15.45 5.70 -5.27
CA ALA A 97 -16.73 5.71 -4.57
C ALA A 97 -17.09 7.17 -4.21
N LYS A 98 -18.28 7.58 -4.65
CA LYS A 98 -18.87 8.94 -4.70
C LYS A 98 -18.61 9.94 -3.54
N SER A 99 -18.82 11.21 -3.95
CA SER A 99 -18.93 12.51 -3.25
C SER A 99 -17.64 13.17 -2.74
N GLY A 100 -16.72 12.43 -2.12
CA GLY A 100 -15.51 13.04 -1.55
C GLY A 100 -14.56 13.65 -2.58
N THR A 101 -14.24 12.93 -3.65
CA THR A 101 -13.21 13.36 -4.62
C THR A 101 -13.63 14.56 -5.47
N ARG A 102 -14.92 14.73 -5.77
CA ARG A 102 -15.38 15.91 -6.52
C ARG A 102 -15.20 17.18 -5.67
N ASP A 103 -15.52 17.09 -4.39
CA ASP A 103 -15.28 18.17 -3.42
C ASP A 103 -13.78 18.38 -3.18
N PHE A 104 -12.98 17.32 -3.18
CA PHE A 104 -11.51 17.42 -3.17
C PHE A 104 -10.97 18.18 -4.38
N MET A 105 -11.37 17.79 -5.59
CA MET A 105 -10.95 18.47 -6.82
C MET A 105 -11.37 19.94 -6.84
N ALA A 106 -12.50 20.29 -6.22
CA ALA A 106 -12.94 21.68 -6.05
C ALA A 106 -12.16 22.45 -4.97
N LYS A 107 -11.57 21.76 -3.99
CA LYS A 107 -10.79 22.34 -2.89
C LYS A 107 -9.28 22.36 -3.14
N LEU A 108 -8.80 21.64 -4.15
CA LEU A 108 -7.42 21.75 -4.64
C LEU A 108 -7.20 23.19 -5.10
N SER A 109 -6.46 23.93 -4.26
CA SER A 109 -6.24 25.38 -4.41
C SER A 109 -4.92 25.70 -5.09
N GLY A 110 -4.05 24.69 -5.26
CA GLY A 110 -2.66 24.86 -5.67
C GLY A 110 -1.69 25.10 -4.50
N ASP A 111 -2.20 25.22 -3.26
CA ASP A 111 -1.37 25.24 -2.05
C ASP A 111 -1.06 23.82 -1.58
N GLN A 112 0.15 23.36 -1.90
CA GLN A 112 0.61 21.99 -1.73
C GLN A 112 0.53 21.46 -0.28
N LYS A 113 0.69 22.32 0.73
CA LYS A 113 0.64 21.89 2.15
C LYS A 113 -0.79 21.57 2.60
N ASN A 114 -1.75 22.38 2.18
CA ASN A 114 -3.16 22.13 2.44
C ASN A 114 -3.66 20.92 1.64
N ASP A 115 -3.22 20.78 0.39
CA ASP A 115 -3.59 19.68 -0.49
C ASP A 115 -3.16 18.29 0.06
N ALA A 116 -2.00 18.20 0.73
CA ALA A 116 -1.51 16.96 1.35
C ALA A 116 -2.31 16.52 2.59
N GLN A 117 -2.91 17.45 3.33
CA GLN A 117 -3.79 17.12 4.47
C GLN A 117 -5.17 16.61 4.00
N LEU A 118 -5.63 17.07 2.84
CA LEU A 118 -6.94 16.73 2.31
C LEU A 118 -7.03 15.29 1.78
N ILE A 119 -5.93 14.67 1.36
CA ILE A 119 -5.90 13.33 0.74
C ILE A 119 -6.50 12.24 1.62
N GLY A 120 -6.11 12.21 2.91
CA GLY A 120 -6.62 11.22 3.86
C GLY A 120 -8.11 11.39 4.13
N GLN A 121 -8.67 12.59 3.97
CA GLN A 121 -10.11 12.85 4.19
C GLN A 121 -11.00 12.37 3.05
N PHE A 122 -10.44 12.16 1.85
CA PHE A 122 -11.21 11.88 0.64
C PHE A 122 -10.98 10.47 0.07
N GLY A 123 -10.24 9.61 0.79
CA GLY A 123 -10.06 8.21 0.40
C GLY A 123 -9.25 8.02 -0.90
N VAL A 124 -8.46 9.02 -1.29
CA VAL A 124 -7.63 9.00 -2.50
C VAL A 124 -6.17 8.63 -2.22
N GLY A 125 -5.86 8.29 -0.97
CA GLY A 125 -4.52 8.01 -0.48
C GLY A 125 -3.78 6.90 -1.25
N PHE A 126 -4.49 5.89 -1.76
CA PHE A 126 -3.87 4.82 -2.57
C PHE A 126 -3.08 5.37 -3.77
N TYR A 127 -3.63 6.36 -4.48
CA TYR A 127 -3.02 6.90 -5.69
C TYR A 127 -1.77 7.74 -5.43
N SER A 128 -1.52 8.15 -4.18
CA SER A 128 -0.27 8.81 -3.81
C SER A 128 0.97 7.92 -4.01
N GLY A 129 0.81 6.60 -4.11
CA GLY A 129 1.89 5.69 -4.48
C GLY A 129 2.53 6.01 -5.84
N PHE A 130 1.76 6.55 -6.80
CA PHE A 130 2.27 6.96 -8.12
C PHE A 130 3.16 8.21 -8.08
N ILE A 131 3.28 8.88 -6.93
CA ILE A 131 4.31 9.92 -6.74
C ILE A 131 5.70 9.28 -6.89
N VAL A 132 5.89 8.10 -6.27
CA VAL A 132 7.20 7.43 -6.15
C VAL A 132 7.33 6.18 -7.02
N ALA A 133 6.24 5.68 -7.62
CA ALA A 133 6.21 4.45 -8.39
C ALA A 133 5.77 4.68 -9.85
N ASP A 134 6.39 3.97 -10.78
CA ASP A 134 5.95 3.90 -12.18
C ASP A 134 4.87 2.85 -12.40
N LYS A 135 4.76 1.89 -11.47
CA LYS A 135 3.76 0.82 -11.52
C LYS A 135 3.42 0.39 -10.11
N ILE A 136 2.15 0.13 -9.88
CA ILE A 136 1.64 -0.46 -8.63
C ILE A 136 1.03 -1.82 -8.97
N THR A 137 1.41 -2.83 -8.20
CA THR A 137 0.81 -4.17 -8.22
C THR A 137 0.13 -4.40 -6.88
N VAL A 138 -1.16 -4.66 -6.89
CA VAL A 138 -1.94 -5.02 -5.71
C VAL A 138 -2.33 -6.48 -5.81
N GLU A 139 -2.01 -7.26 -4.80
CA GLU A 139 -2.44 -8.63 -4.67
C GLU A 139 -3.25 -8.77 -3.40
N SER A 140 -4.46 -9.28 -3.49
CA SER A 140 -5.38 -9.32 -2.36
C SER A 140 -6.21 -10.58 -2.39
N ARG A 141 -6.68 -11.02 -1.22
CA ARG A 141 -7.76 -11.99 -1.11
C ARG A 141 -8.65 -11.59 0.04
N ARG A 142 -9.96 -11.48 -0.23
CA ARG A 142 -10.94 -11.23 0.82
C ARG A 142 -10.99 -12.40 1.82
N ALA A 143 -11.01 -12.09 3.11
CA ALA A 143 -11.26 -13.08 4.16
C ALA A 143 -12.59 -13.83 3.90
N GLY A 144 -12.60 -15.13 4.19
CA GLY A 144 -13.76 -16.00 3.92
C GLY A 144 -13.89 -16.49 2.47
N LEU A 145 -13.06 -16.01 1.54
CA LEU A 145 -12.96 -16.58 0.19
C LEU A 145 -11.84 -17.62 0.11
N ALA A 146 -12.02 -18.63 -0.75
CA ALA A 146 -11.00 -19.65 -1.01
C ALA A 146 -9.75 -19.03 -1.69
N ALA A 147 -8.59 -19.68 -1.53
CA ALA A 147 -7.32 -19.21 -2.09
C ALA A 147 -7.34 -18.97 -3.61
N ALA A 148 -8.15 -19.72 -4.35
CA ALA A 148 -8.32 -19.56 -5.80
C ALA A 148 -8.99 -18.23 -6.21
N HIS A 149 -9.59 -17.50 -5.27
CA HIS A 149 -10.24 -16.20 -5.50
C HIS A 149 -9.36 -15.01 -5.11
N GLY A 150 -8.05 -15.21 -5.02
CA GLY A 150 -7.11 -14.10 -4.96
C GLY A 150 -7.24 -13.23 -6.21
N VAL A 151 -6.98 -11.94 -6.07
CA VAL A 151 -6.99 -10.98 -7.15
C VAL A 151 -5.63 -10.30 -7.26
N ARG A 152 -5.15 -10.15 -8.49
CA ARG A 152 -4.07 -9.25 -8.85
C ARG A 152 -4.61 -8.09 -9.67
N TRP A 153 -4.34 -6.88 -9.21
CA TRP A 153 -4.61 -5.62 -9.88
C TRP A 153 -3.27 -4.97 -10.22
N VAL A 154 -3.11 -4.44 -11.44
CA VAL A 154 -1.87 -3.78 -11.88
C VAL A 154 -2.19 -2.52 -12.65
N SER A 155 -1.49 -1.42 -12.37
CA SER A 155 -1.58 -0.21 -13.17
C SER A 155 -0.25 0.55 -13.14
N ASP A 156 0.06 1.22 -14.24
CA ASP A 156 1.13 2.22 -14.35
C ASP A 156 0.63 3.66 -14.10
N GLY A 157 -0.64 3.82 -13.74
CA GLY A 157 -1.26 5.12 -13.52
C GLY A 157 -1.68 5.85 -14.81
N THR A 158 -1.61 5.19 -15.98
CA THR A 158 -1.84 5.84 -17.29
C THR A 158 -3.22 5.63 -17.91
N GLY A 159 -4.28 5.66 -17.10
CA GLY A 159 -5.66 5.67 -17.60
C GLY A 159 -6.33 4.30 -17.68
N GLU A 160 -5.59 3.21 -17.50
CA GLU A 160 -6.13 1.85 -17.42
C GLU A 160 -5.48 1.03 -16.30
N PHE A 161 -6.11 -0.09 -15.98
CA PHE A 161 -5.59 -1.10 -15.07
C PHE A 161 -5.97 -2.51 -15.52
N ASP A 162 -5.13 -3.47 -15.15
CA ASP A 162 -5.35 -4.88 -15.37
C ASP A 162 -5.85 -5.56 -14.10
N VAL A 163 -6.80 -6.49 -14.25
CA VAL A 163 -7.29 -7.35 -13.17
C VAL A 163 -7.27 -8.80 -13.61
N SER A 164 -6.79 -9.69 -12.74
CA SER A 164 -6.79 -11.13 -12.96
C SER A 164 -6.97 -11.88 -11.65
N GLU A 165 -7.66 -13.01 -11.70
CA GLU A 165 -7.66 -13.96 -10.57
C GLU A 165 -6.29 -14.65 -10.46
N ILE A 166 -5.85 -14.83 -9.21
CA ILE A 166 -4.62 -15.51 -8.82
C ILE A 166 -4.92 -16.48 -7.68
N GLU A 167 -4.07 -17.48 -7.50
CA GLU A 167 -4.07 -18.28 -6.28
C GLU A 167 -3.27 -17.54 -5.20
N ARG A 168 -3.89 -17.29 -4.05
CA ARG A 168 -3.27 -16.64 -2.90
C ARG A 168 -3.77 -17.29 -1.61
N ALA A 169 -2.86 -17.92 -0.87
CA ALA A 169 -3.20 -18.62 0.36
C ALA A 169 -3.48 -17.66 1.52
N GLU A 170 -2.80 -16.51 1.59
CA GLU A 170 -3.04 -15.53 2.64
C GLU A 170 -4.20 -14.58 2.30
N ARG A 171 -5.00 -14.23 3.32
CA ARG A 171 -5.94 -13.10 3.24
C ARG A 171 -5.20 -11.76 3.32
N GLY A 172 -5.96 -10.68 3.15
CA GLY A 172 -5.44 -9.32 3.25
C GLY A 172 -4.90 -8.83 1.93
N THR A 173 -4.03 -7.83 1.96
CA THR A 173 -3.57 -7.11 0.75
C THR A 173 -2.08 -6.86 0.79
N SER A 174 -1.40 -7.06 -0.33
CA SER A 174 -0.03 -6.61 -0.60
C SER A 174 -0.05 -5.55 -1.70
N VAL A 175 0.36 -4.33 -1.37
CA VAL A 175 0.58 -3.23 -2.31
C VAL A 175 2.07 -3.12 -2.60
N THR A 176 2.48 -3.50 -3.81
CA THR A 176 3.86 -3.44 -4.29
C THR A 176 4.04 -2.24 -5.21
N LEU A 177 4.87 -1.29 -4.77
CA LEU A 177 5.31 -0.13 -5.52
C LEU A 177 6.59 -0.48 -6.29
N HIS A 178 6.56 -0.35 -7.62
CA HIS A 178 7.74 -0.47 -8.48
C HIS A 178 8.30 0.95 -8.63
N LEU A 179 9.37 1.23 -7.88
CA LEU A 179 9.84 2.59 -7.63
C LEU A 179 10.48 3.21 -8.86
N LYS A 180 10.30 4.53 -9.01
CA LYS A 180 11.03 5.38 -9.93
C LYS A 180 12.50 5.44 -9.57
N ASP A 181 13.36 5.75 -10.53
CA ASP A 181 14.81 5.86 -10.29
C ASP A 181 15.15 6.92 -9.22
N ASP A 182 14.43 8.04 -9.21
CA ASP A 182 14.61 9.14 -8.24
C ASP A 182 13.95 8.88 -6.88
N ALA A 183 13.24 7.76 -6.72
CA ALA A 183 12.61 7.32 -5.48
C ALA A 183 13.40 6.21 -4.77
N SER A 184 14.61 5.89 -5.23
CA SER A 184 15.44 4.79 -4.70
C SER A 184 15.77 4.93 -3.21
N ASP A 185 15.72 6.14 -2.65
CA ASP A 185 15.90 6.36 -1.21
C ASP A 185 14.89 5.59 -0.34
N TYR A 186 13.72 5.23 -0.87
CA TYR A 186 12.72 4.43 -0.14
C TYR A 186 13.08 2.93 -0.09
N LEU A 187 14.23 2.53 -0.63
CA LEU A 187 14.85 1.21 -0.48
C LEU A 187 15.88 1.21 0.65
N ASN A 188 15.59 1.95 1.73
CA ASN A 188 16.46 2.13 2.87
C ASN A 188 15.66 1.96 4.18
N ALA A 189 16.08 1.00 5.01
CA ALA A 189 15.39 0.66 6.24
C ALA A 189 15.28 1.85 7.21
N TRP A 190 16.36 2.63 7.38
CA TRP A 190 16.35 3.77 8.29
C TRP A 190 15.38 4.87 7.86
N LYS A 191 15.35 5.20 6.55
CA LYS A 191 14.41 6.19 6.00
C LYS A 191 12.97 5.74 6.21
N LEU A 192 12.65 4.49 5.87
CA LEU A 192 11.31 3.94 6.06
C LEU A 192 10.90 3.94 7.54
N LYS A 193 11.76 3.48 8.45
CA LYS A 193 11.49 3.49 9.90
C LYS A 193 11.21 4.90 10.41
N SER A 194 12.00 5.89 9.98
CA SER A 194 11.80 7.30 10.33
C SER A 194 10.43 7.83 9.89
N ILE A 195 10.02 7.52 8.65
CA ILE A 195 8.71 7.93 8.12
C ILE A 195 7.57 7.21 8.85
N ILE A 196 7.71 5.90 9.11
CA ILE A 196 6.71 5.12 9.85
C ILE A 196 6.48 5.75 11.23
N ASN A 197 7.55 5.94 12.01
CA ASN A 197 7.49 6.52 13.34
C ASN A 197 6.88 7.92 13.36
N LYS A 198 7.12 8.71 12.31
CA LYS A 198 6.54 10.06 12.18
C LYS A 198 5.02 10.05 12.01
N TYR A 199 4.45 8.97 11.46
CA TYR A 199 3.05 8.95 11.01
C TYR A 199 2.19 7.87 11.68
N SER A 200 2.77 7.00 12.51
CA SER A 200 2.08 5.85 13.10
C SER A 200 1.50 6.07 14.50
N ASP A 201 1.60 7.27 15.09
CA ASP A 201 1.13 7.55 16.46
C ASP A 201 -0.34 7.17 16.73
N HIS A 202 -1.17 7.17 15.69
CA HIS A 202 -2.60 6.83 15.77
C HIS A 202 -2.93 5.40 15.32
N ILE A 203 -1.93 4.61 14.95
CA ILE A 203 -2.11 3.24 14.45
C ILE A 203 -1.90 2.27 15.59
N SER A 204 -2.97 1.56 15.96
CA SER A 204 -2.97 0.62 17.09
C SER A 204 -2.37 -0.76 16.76
N LEU A 205 -2.07 -1.02 15.49
CA LEU A 205 -1.54 -2.28 15.00
C LEU A 205 -0.01 -2.25 14.96
N PRO A 206 0.67 -3.39 15.15
CA PRO A 206 2.11 -3.46 14.94
C PRO A 206 2.43 -3.24 13.47
N ILE A 207 3.36 -2.32 13.22
CA ILE A 207 3.99 -2.11 11.91
C ILE A 207 5.36 -2.77 11.96
N LEU A 208 5.52 -3.82 11.19
CA LEU A 208 6.68 -4.69 11.18
C LEU A 208 7.56 -4.41 9.98
N MET A 209 8.88 -4.45 10.17
CA MET A 209 9.86 -4.46 9.09
C MET A 209 10.84 -5.64 9.24
N PRO A 210 11.45 -6.14 8.16
CA PRO A 210 12.54 -7.10 8.26
C PRO A 210 13.65 -6.53 9.14
N LYS A 211 14.06 -7.30 10.15
CA LYS A 211 15.13 -6.92 11.04
C LYS A 211 16.46 -7.01 10.32
N GLU A 212 17.26 -5.94 10.43
CA GLU A 212 18.60 -5.87 9.87
C GLU A 212 19.63 -5.70 10.99
N GLU A 213 20.71 -6.47 10.93
CA GLU A 213 21.84 -6.37 11.85
C GLU A 213 23.12 -6.08 11.07
N TRP A 214 24.00 -5.29 11.68
CA TRP A 214 25.31 -5.03 11.11
C TRP A 214 26.17 -6.28 11.23
N LYS A 215 26.69 -6.76 10.09
CA LYS A 215 27.68 -7.82 10.05
C LYS A 215 29.03 -7.22 9.67
N ASP A 216 30.01 -7.40 10.54
CA ASP A 216 31.38 -7.00 10.24
C ASP A 216 31.91 -7.73 9.02
N GLY A 217 32.67 -7.02 8.19
CA GLY A 217 33.29 -7.59 7.00
C GLY A 217 34.47 -8.49 7.35
N GLU A 218 34.61 -9.59 6.61
CA GLU A 218 35.77 -10.48 6.68
C GLU A 218 36.57 -10.40 5.37
N ASN A 219 37.88 -10.66 5.42
CA ASN A 219 38.76 -10.75 4.25
C ASN A 219 38.74 -9.49 3.34
N ASP A 220 39.02 -8.31 3.92
CA ASP A 220 39.07 -7.01 3.22
C ASP A 220 37.75 -6.56 2.57
N GLN A 221 36.62 -7.21 2.88
CA GLN A 221 35.29 -6.73 2.48
C GLN A 221 34.75 -5.73 3.51
N PRO A 222 34.04 -4.67 3.09
CA PRO A 222 33.33 -3.79 4.02
C PRO A 222 32.18 -4.55 4.71
N GLY A 223 31.88 -4.18 5.96
CA GLY A 223 30.68 -4.68 6.64
C GLY A 223 29.39 -4.18 5.97
N GLU A 224 28.31 -4.90 6.21
CA GLU A 224 27.00 -4.61 5.62
C GLU A 224 25.85 -4.89 6.58
N MET A 225 24.70 -4.26 6.34
CA MET A 225 23.45 -4.60 7.03
C MET A 225 22.87 -5.86 6.38
N VAL A 226 22.61 -6.90 7.18
CA VAL A 226 22.07 -8.17 6.70
C VAL A 226 20.72 -8.42 7.36
N LYS A 227 19.72 -8.85 6.57
CA LYS A 227 18.42 -9.27 7.08
C LYS A 227 18.57 -10.54 7.92
N THR A 228 18.07 -10.53 9.16
CA THR A 228 18.19 -11.68 10.08
C THR A 228 17.18 -12.79 9.80
N GLY A 229 16.17 -12.52 8.96
CA GLY A 229 15.01 -13.38 8.75
C GLY A 229 13.90 -13.17 9.77
N GLU A 230 14.13 -12.33 10.78
CA GLU A 230 13.12 -11.93 11.76
C GLU A 230 12.41 -10.64 11.33
N TRP A 231 11.25 -10.38 11.94
CA TRP A 231 10.53 -9.12 11.82
C TRP A 231 10.62 -8.37 13.15
N GLU A 232 10.81 -7.06 13.09
CA GLU A 232 10.80 -6.18 14.26
C GLU A 232 9.66 -5.16 14.15
N THR A 233 9.02 -4.86 15.28
CA THR A 233 8.05 -3.76 15.38
C THR A 233 8.77 -2.43 15.32
N VAL A 234 8.26 -1.53 14.50
CA VAL A 234 8.84 -0.21 14.25
C VAL A 234 8.16 0.88 15.07
N ASN A 235 6.82 0.85 15.16
CA ASN A 235 6.01 1.82 15.90
C ASN A 235 5.84 1.51 17.39
#